data_AF-A0A9D2FRV3-F1
#
_entry.id   AF-A0A9D2FRV3-F1
#
_cell.length_a   1.000
_cell.length_b   1.000
_cell.length_c   1.000
_cell.angle_alpha   90.00
_cell.angle_beta   90.00
_cell.angle_gamma   90.00
#
_symmetry.space_group_name_H-M   'P 1'
#
loop_
_entity.id
_entity.type
_entity.pdbx_description
1 polymer ?
#
loop_
_entity_poly.entity_id
_entity_poly.type
_entity_poly.pdbx_seq_one_letter_code
_entity_poly.pdbx_strand_id
1 'polypeptide(L)' 'MGKREQLIEYIIQDIVVFLVEDNGIEYEEAMKEFYASETYLKLTDEETGLYYESAAYVYELYKSEKQTGCLVKGGE' A
#
# COMPACT_ATOMS: atom_id res chain seq x y z
N MET A 1 -3.64 -18.91 7.98
CA MET A 1 -2.86 -17.67 7.82
C MET A 1 -1.39 -18.02 7.79
N GLY A 2 -0.75 -17.85 6.63
CA GLY A 2 0.71 -17.83 6.55
C GLY A 2 1.27 -16.57 7.21
N LYS A 3 2.52 -16.61 7.70
CA LYS A 3 3.19 -15.42 8.28
C LYS A 3 3.19 -14.22 7.32
N ARG A 4 3.25 -14.48 6.01
CA ARG A 4 3.20 -13.46 4.96
C ARG A 4 1.86 -12.70 4.93
N GLU A 5 0.74 -13.41 5.03
CA GLU A 5 -0.59 -12.80 4.98
C GLU A 5 -0.75 -11.84 6.17
N GLN A 6 -0.25 -12.22 7.34
CA GLN A 6 -0.28 -11.37 8.53
C GLN A 6 0.56 -10.09 8.37
N LEU A 7 1.73 -10.18 7.73
CA LEU A 7 2.57 -9.00 7.45
C LEU A 7 1.88 -8.06 6.47
N ILE A 8 1.30 -8.62 5.40
CA ILE A 8 0.55 -7.86 4.40
C ILE A 8 -0.65 -7.17 5.05
N GLU A 9 -1.45 -7.88 5.84
CA GLU A 9 -2.61 -7.31 6.54
C GLU A 9 -2.20 -6.20 7.50
N TYR A 10 -1.12 -6.38 8.26
CA TYR A 10 -0.61 -5.34 9.16
C TYR A 10 -0.25 -4.06 8.38
N ILE A 11 0.46 -4.21 7.26
CA ILE A 11 0.83 -3.09 6.40
C ILE A 11 -0.41 -2.41 5.82
N ILE A 12 -1.39 -3.18 5.33
CA ILE A 12 -2.65 -2.64 4.79
C ILE A 12 -3.37 -1.81 5.85
N GLN A 13 -3.49 -2.32 7.07
CA GLN A 13 -4.18 -1.61 8.15
C GLN A 13 -3.51 -0.27 8.46
N ASP A 14 -2.18 -0.23 8.61
CA ASP A 14 -1.43 1.00 8.81
C ASP A 14 -1.62 1.99 7.64
N ILE A 15 -1.52 1.51 6.39
CA ILE A 15 -1.71 2.34 5.19
C ILE A 15 -3.10 2.96 5.14
N VAL A 16 -4.14 2.16 5.41
CA VAL A 16 -5.53 2.63 5.39
C VAL A 16 -5.73 3.71 6.45
N VAL A 17 -5.13 3.57 7.64
CA VAL A 17 -5.16 4.62 8.67
C VAL A 17 -4.51 5.90 8.15
N PHE A 18 -3.30 5.83 7.57
CA PHE A 18 -2.66 7.01 6.99
C PHE A 18 -3.51 7.68 5.91
N LEU A 19 -4.16 6.89 5.08
CA LEU A 19 -4.99 7.37 3.98
C LEU A 19 -6.28 8.05 4.48
N VAL A 20 -6.90 7.50 5.53
CA VAL A 20 -8.02 8.13 6.23
C VAL A 20 -7.59 9.46 6.86
N GLU A 21 -6.43 9.51 7.50
CA GLU A 21 -5.92 10.73 8.14
C GLU A 21 -5.50 11.81 7.12
N ASP A 22 -4.90 11.43 6.00
CA ASP A 22 -4.39 12.34 4.95
C ASP A 22 -5.52 12.86 4.05
N ASN A 23 -6.43 11.98 3.62
CA ASN A 23 -7.52 12.32 2.68
C ASN A 23 -8.84 12.67 3.39
N GLY A 24 -8.98 12.36 4.68
CA GLY A 24 -10.22 12.58 5.44
C GLY A 24 -11.40 11.72 4.99
N ILE A 25 -11.14 10.57 4.37
CA ILE A 25 -12.18 9.66 3.85
C ILE A 25 -12.50 8.54 4.85
N GLU A 26 -13.61 7.84 4.63
CA GLU A 26 -14.00 6.72 5.49
C GLU A 26 -13.03 5.54 5.35
N TYR A 27 -12.82 4.78 6.43
CA TYR A 27 -11.93 3.61 6.45
C TYR A 27 -12.29 2.57 5.37
N GLU A 28 -13.58 2.37 5.10
CA GLU A 28 -14.04 1.47 4.05
C GLU A 28 -13.70 1.99 2.64
N GLU A 29 -13.82 3.30 2.42
CA GLU A 29 -13.45 3.93 1.15
C GLU A 29 -11.93 3.92 0.94
N ALA A 30 -11.16 4.18 2.00
CA ALA A 30 -9.71 4.06 1.98
C ALA A 30 -9.24 2.64 1.67
N MET A 31 -9.90 1.63 2.24
CA MET A 31 -9.64 0.24 1.88
C MET A 31 -9.92 0.00 0.40
N LYS A 32 -11.12 0.31 -0.09
CA LYS A 32 -11.48 0.10 -1.51
C LYS A 32 -10.48 0.78 -2.45
N GLU A 33 -10.09 2.01 -2.12
CA GLU A 33 -9.13 2.77 -2.92
C GLU A 33 -7.73 2.13 -2.90
N PHE A 34 -7.25 1.68 -1.73
CA PHE A 34 -5.96 1.02 -1.62
C PHE A 34 -5.95 -0.35 -2.31
N TYR A 35 -7.00 -1.17 -2.13
CA TYR A 35 -7.14 -2.47 -2.81
C TYR A 35 -7.19 -2.35 -4.34
N ALA A 36 -7.66 -1.21 -4.86
CA ALA A 36 -7.69 -0.94 -6.30
C ALA A 36 -6.35 -0.37 -6.85
N SER A 37 -5.38 -0.08 -5.99
CA SER A 37 -4.09 0.47 -6.40
C SER A 37 -3.13 -0.60 -6.91
N GLU A 38 -2.21 -0.20 -7.79
CA GLU A 38 -1.10 -1.07 -8.19
C GLU A 38 -0.17 -1.38 -7.00
N THR A 39 -0.09 -0.47 -6.02
CA THR A 39 0.72 -0.67 -4.81
C THR A 39 0.26 -1.88 -4.02
N TYR A 40 -1.06 -2.07 -3.89
CA TYR A 40 -1.61 -3.27 -3.24
C TYR A 40 -1.24 -4.55 -4.00
N LEU A 41 -1.36 -4.53 -5.34
CA LEU A 41 -0.99 -5.68 -6.17
C LEU A 41 0.48 -6.06 -5.93
N LYS A 42 1.38 -5.07 -5.93
CA LYS A 42 2.80 -5.30 -5.63
C LYS A 42 3.01 -5.76 -4.18
N LEU A 43 2.31 -5.19 -3.19
CA LEU A 43 2.42 -5.61 -1.80
C LEU A 43 2.09 -7.10 -1.61
N THR A 44 1.09 -7.59 -2.33
CA THR A 44 0.70 -9.01 -2.33
C THR A 44 1.60 -9.89 -3.20
N ASP A 45 2.43 -9.29 -4.04
CA ASP A 45 3.31 -9.98 -4.96
C ASP A 45 4.62 -10.37 -4.27
N GLU A 46 4.90 -11.67 -4.24
CA GLU A 46 6.06 -12.24 -3.54
C GLU A 46 7.38 -11.80 -4.18
N GLU A 47 7.40 -11.53 -5.49
CA GLU A 47 8.61 -11.16 -6.22
C GLU A 47 9.08 -9.74 -5.89
N THR A 48 8.15 -8.87 -5.44
CA THR A 48 8.50 -7.49 -5.06
C THR A 48 9.11 -7.39 -3.65
N GLY A 49 8.78 -8.33 -2.76
CA GLY A 49 9.22 -8.33 -1.38
C GLY A 49 8.71 -7.16 -0.52
N LEU A 50 7.74 -6.38 -1.00
CA LEU A 50 7.26 -5.16 -0.31
C LEU A 50 6.66 -5.43 1.08
N TYR A 51 6.17 -6.64 1.33
CA TYR A 51 5.62 -7.03 2.63
C TYR A 51 6.70 -7.18 3.73
N TYR A 52 7.98 -7.11 3.38
CA TYR A 52 9.09 -6.98 4.34
C TYR A 52 9.44 -5.53 4.67
N GLU A 53 8.95 -4.57 3.89
CA GLU A 53 9.21 -3.14 4.07
C GLU A 53 8.27 -2.54 5.14
N SER A 54 8.56 -1.31 5.55
CA SER A 54 7.70 -0.57 6.47
C SER A 54 6.45 -0.04 5.78
N ALA A 55 5.32 -0.01 6.49
CA ALA A 55 4.05 0.51 5.96
C ALA A 55 4.17 1.95 5.42
N ALA A 56 4.99 2.79 6.06
CA ALA A 56 5.27 4.15 5.59
C ALA A 56 5.93 4.17 4.18
N TYR A 57 6.85 3.25 3.89
CA TYR A 57 7.48 3.16 2.57
C TYR A 57 6.48 2.74 1.50
N VAL A 58 5.65 1.74 1.80
CA VAL A 58 4.58 1.29 0.90
C VAL A 58 3.53 2.40 0.69
N TYR A 59 3.24 3.19 1.72
CA TYR A 59 2.34 4.33 1.60
C TYR A 59 2.91 5.45 0.72
N GLU A 60 4.20 5.76 0.83
CA GLU A 60 4.86 6.73 -0.05
C GLU A 60 4.87 6.27 -1.51
N LEU A 61 5.01 4.97 -1.76
CA LEU A 61 4.85 4.39 -3.10
C LEU A 61 3.43 4.59 -3.63
N TYR A 62 2.42 4.34 -2.79
CA TYR A 62 1.02 4.60 -3.13
C TYR A 62 0.76 6.09 -3.42
N LYS A 63 1.29 7.00 -2.60
CA LYS A 63 1.19 8.45 -2.85
C LYS A 63 1.85 8.83 -4.18
N SER A 64 3.01 8.26 -4.46
CA SER A 64 3.73 8.48 -5.72
C SER A 64 2.95 7.95 -6.93
N GLU A 65 2.35 6.76 -6.82
CA GLU A 65 1.43 6.20 -7.82
C GLU A 65 0.26 7.15 -8.08
N LYS A 66 -0.39 7.65 -7.02
CA LYS A 66 -1.51 8.58 -7.15
C LYS A 66 -1.13 9.93 -7.77
N GLN A 67 0.05 10.44 -7.46
CA GLN A 67 0.52 11.73 -7.99
C GLN A 67 0.97 11.65 -9.46
N THR A 68 1.61 10.53 -9.84
CA THR A 68 2.20 10.38 -11.18
C THR A 68 1.32 9.55 -12.14
N GLY A 69 0.34 8.82 -11.61
CA GLY A 69 -0.50 7.88 -12.35
C GLY A 69 0.19 6.58 -12.73
N CYS A 70 1.43 6.35 -12.27
CA CYS A 70 2.23 5.16 -12.53
C CYS A 70 3.11 4.86 -11.31
N LEU A 71 3.27 3.60 -10.92
CA LEU A 71 4.34 3.26 -9.99
C LEU A 71 5.69 3.41 -10.69
N VAL A 72 6.32 4.58 -10.55
CA VAL A 72 7.68 4.82 -11.03
C VAL A 72 8.57 3.79 -10.32
N LYS A 73 8.98 2.74 -11.04
CA LYS A 73 10.15 1.95 -10.65
C LYS A 73 11.28 2.97 -10.54
N GLY A 74 11.77 3.21 -9.33
CA GLY A 74 13.03 3.93 -9.14
C GLY A 74 14.06 3.23 -10.01
N GLY A 75 14.31 3.82 -11.16
CA GLY A 75 15.26 3.33 -12.14
C GLY A 75 16.60 3.89 -11.75
N GLU A 76 17.47 3.00 -11.28
CA GLU A 76 18.92 3.08 -11.51
C GLU A 76 19.39 1.68 -11.94
#